data_AF-A0A3S0EGP9-F1
#
_entry.id   AF-A0A3S0EGP9-F1
#
_cell.length_a   1.000
_cell.length_b   1.000
_cell.length_c   1.000
_cell.angle_alpha   90.00
_cell.angle_beta   90.00
_cell.angle_gamma   90.00
#
_symmetry.space_group_name_H-M   'P 1'
#
loop_
_entity.id
_entity.type
_entity.pdbx_description
1 polymer ?
#
loop_
_entity_poly.entity_id
_entity_poly.type
_entity_poly.pdbx_seq_one_letter_code
_entity_poly.pdbx_strand_id
1 'polypeptide(L)'
;MSSDRCGLMIVSAPRLPAGATLNSLAIWMRRAIGVSSGQRFFRECYGFAPERAESGNPYGQGAQWLADRMLNGRLSGEELIQRYTLLGLLGPAMGCNWWGNRFRTLIAQGQPTRRLMQGALATKALAWCPDCSEQDVAANGWAPWRVVHQVPFVHHCVWHGTPLLSICRRCACALDQGGGWRLPGDACEVCGSAQFVPAQRVADVPGYRRLLQTILELNAVNAEHSSTDRDNPIKGKSGNTPALRDSVSVLQQLAVEWCVEDPESSIPRLLGVIDRPGFICTGASNFSEASALAVCLMHSLG
;
A
#
# COMPACT_ATOMS: atom_id res chain seq x y z
N MET A 1 -34.93 -0.26 18.14
CA MET A 1 -33.68 0.53 18.21
C MET A 1 -33.78 1.62 17.15
N SER A 2 -34.12 2.84 17.58
CA SER A 2 -34.17 4.00 16.68
C SER A 2 -32.77 4.22 16.11
N SER A 3 -32.62 4.01 14.79
CA SER A 3 -31.42 4.45 14.10
C SER A 3 -31.50 5.97 14.01
N ASP A 4 -31.03 6.66 15.04
CA ASP A 4 -30.65 8.06 14.91
C ASP A 4 -29.51 8.06 13.90
N ARG A 5 -29.91 8.22 12.63
CA ARG A 5 -29.00 8.43 11.51
C ARG A 5 -28.33 9.75 11.82
N CYS A 6 -27.20 9.69 12.52
CA CYS A 6 -26.29 10.81 12.62
C CYS A 6 -26.07 11.26 11.18
N GLY A 7 -26.65 12.42 10.86
CA GLY A 7 -26.67 12.95 9.50
C GLY A 7 -25.25 13.31 9.15
N LEU A 8 -24.49 12.32 8.70
CA LEU A 8 -23.15 12.52 8.17
C LEU A 8 -23.37 13.50 7.02
N MET A 9 -22.91 14.74 7.21
CA MET A 9 -22.97 15.72 6.14
C MET A 9 -22.27 15.09 4.94
N ILE A 10 -22.99 15.05 3.82
CA ILE A 10 -22.43 14.58 2.56
C ILE A 10 -21.38 15.60 2.15
N VAL A 11 -20.15 15.39 2.62
CA VAL A 11 -19.00 16.14 2.14
C VAL A 11 -18.69 15.57 0.75
N SER A 12 -18.66 16.42 -0.27
CA SER A 12 -18.21 16.00 -1.59
C SER A 12 -16.76 15.53 -1.47
N ALA A 13 -16.54 14.22 -1.55
CA ALA A 13 -15.21 13.64 -1.50
C ALA A 13 -14.33 14.23 -2.61
N PRO A 14 -13.05 14.53 -2.35
CA PRO A 14 -12.15 14.99 -3.38
C PRO A 14 -11.96 13.88 -4.41
N ARG A 15 -11.64 14.27 -5.64
CA ARG A 15 -11.15 13.31 -6.61
C ARG A 15 -9.81 12.76 -6.11
N LEU A 16 -9.71 11.44 -5.96
CA LEU A 16 -8.44 10.80 -5.68
C LEU A 16 -7.57 10.81 -6.94
N PRO A 17 -6.33 11.31 -6.88
CA PRO A 17 -5.41 11.18 -8.00
C PRO A 17 -5.00 9.71 -8.15
N ALA A 18 -4.60 9.34 -9.38
CA ALA A 18 -4.19 7.98 -9.70
C ALA A 18 -3.04 7.53 -8.80
N GLY A 19 -3.13 6.31 -8.24
CA GLY A 19 -2.10 5.77 -7.34
C GLY A 19 -2.10 6.35 -5.93
N ALA A 20 -3.06 7.20 -5.54
CA ALA A 20 -3.28 7.57 -4.15
C ALA A 20 -3.66 6.35 -3.29
N THR A 21 -3.42 6.38 -1.97
CA THR A 21 -3.93 5.33 -1.08
C THR A 21 -5.37 5.62 -0.63
N LEU A 22 -6.13 4.56 -0.37
CA LEU A 22 -7.46 4.67 0.25
C LEU A 22 -7.38 5.34 1.63
N ASN A 23 -6.27 5.14 2.35
CA ASN A 23 -5.99 5.81 3.61
C ASN A 23 -5.98 7.34 3.47
N SER A 24 -5.45 7.86 2.37
CA SER A 24 -5.38 9.30 2.12
C SER A 24 -6.77 9.92 2.01
N LEU A 25 -7.71 9.22 1.35
CA LEU A 25 -9.11 9.64 1.28
C LEU A 25 -9.74 9.68 2.67
N ALA A 26 -9.51 8.64 3.46
CA ALA A 26 -10.01 8.55 4.83
C ALA A 26 -9.45 9.68 5.72
N ILE A 27 -8.16 9.98 5.64
CA ILE A 27 -7.55 11.10 6.36
C ILE A 27 -8.19 12.43 5.96
N TRP A 28 -8.34 12.67 4.65
CA TRP A 28 -8.98 13.88 4.14
C TRP A 28 -10.42 14.02 4.66
N MET A 29 -11.22 12.96 4.54
CA MET A 29 -12.62 12.96 4.99
C MET A 29 -12.73 13.22 6.49
N ARG A 30 -11.85 12.58 7.29
CA ARG A 30 -11.83 12.80 8.74
C ARG A 30 -11.55 14.27 9.07
N ARG A 31 -10.60 14.90 8.39
CA ARG A 31 -10.28 16.33 8.55
C ARG A 31 -11.44 17.22 8.13
N ALA A 32 -12.09 16.93 7.01
CA ALA A 32 -13.20 17.71 6.49
C ALA A 32 -14.44 17.66 7.38
N ILE A 33 -14.73 16.50 8.00
CA ILE A 33 -15.89 16.31 8.87
C ILE A 33 -15.60 16.71 10.33
N GLY A 34 -14.32 16.77 10.73
CA GLY A 34 -13.91 17.12 12.09
C GLY A 34 -14.12 16.01 13.13
N VAL A 35 -14.07 14.74 12.73
CA VAL A 35 -14.28 13.61 13.65
C VAL A 35 -13.03 13.35 14.49
N SER A 36 -13.12 13.56 15.80
CA SER A 36 -12.01 13.36 16.73
C SER A 36 -11.65 11.89 16.96
N SER A 37 -12.64 10.99 16.99
CA SER A 37 -12.41 9.55 17.26
C SER A 37 -12.12 8.76 15.98
N GLY A 38 -10.90 8.20 15.89
CA GLY A 38 -10.51 7.32 14.79
C GLY A 38 -11.36 6.05 14.70
N GLN A 39 -11.69 5.41 15.83
CA GLN A 39 -12.55 4.21 15.84
C GLN A 39 -13.96 4.49 15.33
N ARG A 40 -14.55 5.62 15.75
CA ARG A 40 -15.86 6.05 15.25
C ARG A 40 -15.80 6.30 13.76
N PHE A 41 -14.78 7.04 13.30
CA PHE A 41 -14.57 7.33 11.90
C PHE A 41 -14.42 6.05 11.06
N PHE A 42 -13.61 5.08 11.51
CA PHE A 42 -13.47 3.78 10.83
C PHE A 42 -14.80 3.05 10.71
N ARG A 43 -15.59 3.00 11.79
CA ARG A 43 -16.90 2.35 11.78
C ARG A 43 -17.85 3.03 10.79
N GLU A 44 -17.87 4.34 10.76
CA GLU A 44 -18.73 5.12 9.85
C GLU A 44 -18.29 4.97 8.39
N CYS A 45 -16.99 5.02 8.10
CA CYS A 45 -16.45 5.04 6.74
C CYS A 45 -16.21 3.65 6.13
N TYR A 46 -15.83 2.66 6.92
CA TYR A 46 -15.49 1.32 6.43
C TYR A 46 -16.44 0.22 6.92
N GLY A 47 -17.41 0.55 7.79
CA GLY A 47 -18.38 -0.43 8.30
C GLY A 47 -17.83 -1.34 9.40
N PHE A 48 -16.59 -1.14 9.85
CA PHE A 48 -15.99 -1.88 10.96
C PHE A 48 -15.15 -0.98 11.85
N ALA A 49 -15.04 -1.32 13.12
CA ALA A 49 -14.09 -0.68 14.04
C ALA A 49 -12.89 -1.61 14.22
N PRO A 50 -11.68 -1.25 13.74
CA PRO A 50 -10.52 -2.06 14.03
C PRO A 50 -10.23 -2.02 15.54
N GLU A 51 -9.81 -3.16 16.11
CA GLU A 51 -9.38 -3.23 17.51
C GLU A 51 -8.25 -2.24 17.82
N ARG A 52 -7.41 -1.96 16.82
CA ARG A 52 -6.36 -0.93 16.86
C ARG A 52 -6.56 -0.01 15.66
N ALA A 53 -6.76 1.28 15.92
CA ALA A 53 -6.90 2.31 14.88
C ALA A 53 -5.61 2.54 14.06
N GLU A 54 -4.54 1.81 14.37
CA GLU A 54 -3.19 2.03 13.85
C GLU A 54 -2.96 1.48 12.44
N SER A 55 -3.78 0.55 11.95
CA SER A 55 -3.59 0.04 10.59
C SER A 55 -4.35 0.93 9.60
N GLY A 56 -3.63 1.75 8.82
CA GLY A 56 -4.17 2.66 7.78
C GLY A 56 -4.85 1.96 6.59
N ASN A 57 -5.51 0.83 6.84
CA ASN A 57 -6.23 -0.02 5.90
C ASN A 57 -5.53 -0.21 4.54
N PRO A 58 -4.26 -0.67 4.53
CA PRO A 58 -3.45 -0.70 3.30
C PRO A 58 -3.99 -1.66 2.23
N TYR A 59 -4.95 -2.52 2.57
CA TYR A 59 -5.53 -3.54 1.71
C TYR A 59 -7.02 -3.29 1.35
N GLY A 60 -7.63 -2.22 1.86
CA GLY A 60 -9.01 -1.85 1.52
C GLY A 60 -10.09 -2.72 2.15
N GLN A 61 -9.90 -3.20 3.39
CA GLN A 61 -10.96 -3.81 4.16
C GLN A 61 -12.17 -2.86 4.24
N GLY A 62 -13.38 -3.36 3.98
CA GLY A 62 -14.60 -2.55 4.01
C GLY A 62 -14.69 -1.53 2.87
N ALA A 63 -13.91 -1.68 1.79
CA ALA A 63 -13.95 -0.75 0.66
C ALA A 63 -15.35 -0.64 0.03
N GLN A 64 -16.17 -1.70 0.03
CA GLN A 64 -17.55 -1.63 -0.48
C GLN A 64 -18.40 -0.66 0.35
N TRP A 65 -18.24 -0.69 1.68
CA TRP A 65 -18.95 0.24 2.56
C TRP A 65 -18.59 1.69 2.27
N LEU A 66 -17.30 1.96 2.05
CA LEU A 66 -16.80 3.29 1.69
C LEU A 66 -17.35 3.74 0.33
N ALA A 67 -17.33 2.84 -0.66
CA ALA A 67 -17.91 3.05 -1.98
C ALA A 67 -19.38 3.47 -1.92
N ASP A 68 -20.19 2.71 -1.20
CA ASP A 68 -21.64 2.95 -1.10
C ASP A 68 -21.96 4.24 -0.35
N ARG A 69 -21.27 4.49 0.76
CA ARG A 69 -21.59 5.61 1.68
C ARG A 69 -20.96 6.93 1.31
N MET A 70 -19.67 6.90 0.97
CA MET A 70 -18.88 8.13 0.82
C MET A 70 -18.71 8.52 -0.65
N LEU A 71 -18.78 7.56 -1.55
CA LEU A 71 -18.62 7.78 -2.99
C LEU A 71 -19.93 7.62 -3.77
N ASN A 72 -21.05 7.36 -3.07
CA ASN A 72 -22.38 7.18 -3.65
C ASN A 72 -22.39 6.16 -4.81
N GLY A 73 -21.64 5.07 -4.67
CA GLY A 73 -21.52 4.01 -5.68
C GLY A 73 -20.79 4.40 -6.97
N ARG A 74 -20.13 5.58 -7.05
CA ARG A 74 -19.36 5.99 -8.24
C ARG A 74 -18.17 5.08 -8.55
N LEU A 75 -17.69 4.37 -7.53
CA LEU A 75 -16.70 3.30 -7.62
C LEU A 75 -17.22 2.11 -6.83
N SER A 76 -17.00 0.90 -7.31
CA SER A 76 -17.23 -0.32 -6.53
C SER A 76 -16.13 -0.52 -5.48
N GLY A 77 -16.40 -1.33 -4.45
CA GLY A 77 -15.37 -1.71 -3.48
C GLY A 77 -14.18 -2.43 -4.12
N GLU A 78 -14.43 -3.19 -5.20
CA GLU A 78 -13.38 -3.84 -5.98
C GLU A 78 -12.52 -2.83 -6.76
N GLU A 79 -13.14 -1.84 -7.41
CA GLU A 79 -12.39 -0.75 -8.07
C GLU A 79 -11.53 0.01 -7.07
N LEU A 80 -12.03 0.23 -5.84
CA LEU A 80 -11.26 0.89 -4.79
C LEU A 80 -10.05 0.07 -4.35
N ILE A 81 -10.22 -1.24 -4.14
CA ILE A 81 -9.12 -2.15 -3.80
C ILE A 81 -8.09 -2.17 -4.93
N GLN A 82 -8.53 -2.33 -6.17
CA GLN A 82 -7.65 -2.44 -7.33
C GLN A 82 -6.80 -1.17 -7.54
N ARG A 83 -7.37 0.01 -7.34
CA ARG A 83 -6.72 1.29 -7.68
C ARG A 83 -5.95 1.95 -6.54
N TYR A 84 -6.39 1.75 -5.29
CA TYR A 84 -5.94 2.59 -4.16
C TYR A 84 -5.39 1.79 -2.98
N THR A 85 -5.03 0.52 -3.18
CA THR A 85 -4.50 -0.33 -2.11
C THR A 85 -3.30 -1.13 -2.58
N LEU A 86 -2.48 -1.60 -1.63
CA LEU A 86 -1.35 -2.49 -1.92
C LEU A 86 -1.81 -3.82 -2.50
N LEU A 87 -3.05 -4.25 -2.20
CA LEU A 87 -3.62 -5.47 -2.75
C LEU A 87 -3.86 -5.36 -4.26
N GLY A 88 -4.25 -4.18 -4.76
CA GLY A 88 -4.37 -3.94 -6.20
C GLY A 88 -3.03 -4.03 -6.92
N LEU A 89 -1.99 -3.44 -6.32
CA LEU A 89 -0.63 -3.42 -6.88
C LEU A 89 0.05 -4.79 -6.83
N LEU A 90 0.06 -5.45 -5.67
CA LEU A 90 0.81 -6.69 -5.42
C LEU A 90 0.00 -7.95 -5.71
N GLY A 91 -1.33 -7.84 -5.81
CA GLY A 91 -2.24 -8.95 -6.10
C GLY A 91 -1.81 -9.83 -7.26
N PRO A 92 -1.49 -9.26 -8.44
CA PRO A 92 -1.07 -10.05 -9.60
C PRO A 92 0.24 -10.81 -9.37
N ALA A 93 1.21 -10.22 -8.66
CA ALA A 93 2.51 -10.84 -8.37
C ALA A 93 2.41 -12.06 -7.46
N MET A 94 1.35 -12.17 -6.65
CA MET A 94 1.14 -13.29 -5.74
C MET A 94 0.68 -14.58 -6.45
N GLY A 95 0.49 -14.56 -7.78
CA GLY A 95 0.34 -15.76 -8.64
C GLY A 95 -0.86 -16.67 -8.33
N CYS A 96 -1.67 -16.31 -7.33
CA CYS A 96 -2.70 -17.18 -6.81
C CYS A 96 -4.05 -16.75 -7.38
N ASN A 97 -4.56 -17.53 -8.32
CA ASN A 97 -5.94 -17.42 -8.82
C ASN A 97 -6.97 -17.47 -7.66
N TRP A 98 -6.60 -18.05 -6.51
CA TRP A 98 -7.38 -18.07 -5.26
C TRP A 98 -7.52 -16.69 -4.58
N TRP A 99 -6.55 -15.78 -4.78
CA TRP A 99 -6.66 -14.37 -4.40
C TRP A 99 -7.59 -13.56 -5.31
N GLY A 100 -8.23 -14.22 -6.29
CA GLY A 100 -9.14 -13.63 -7.26
C GLY A 100 -10.39 -12.99 -6.64
N ASN A 101 -11.41 -12.76 -7.49
CA ASN A 101 -12.62 -11.98 -7.18
C ASN A 101 -13.23 -12.33 -5.81
N ARG A 102 -13.18 -13.59 -5.37
CA ARG A 102 -13.71 -14.02 -4.06
C ARG A 102 -12.98 -13.37 -2.88
N PHE A 103 -11.65 -13.36 -2.85
CA PHE A 103 -10.91 -12.77 -1.73
C PHE A 103 -11.06 -11.25 -1.71
N ARG A 104 -10.99 -10.60 -2.89
CA ARG A 104 -11.29 -9.17 -3.03
C ARG A 104 -12.69 -8.82 -2.57
N THR A 105 -13.68 -9.62 -2.93
CA THR A 105 -15.07 -9.47 -2.48
C THR A 105 -15.15 -9.56 -0.96
N LEU A 106 -14.50 -10.55 -0.34
CA LEU A 106 -14.51 -10.70 1.12
C LEU A 106 -13.86 -9.51 1.81
N ILE A 107 -12.72 -9.03 1.31
CA ILE A 107 -12.05 -7.83 1.83
C ILE A 107 -12.93 -6.59 1.65
N ALA A 108 -13.51 -6.40 0.47
CA ALA A 108 -14.39 -5.28 0.16
C ALA A 108 -15.61 -5.25 1.09
N GLN A 109 -16.15 -6.42 1.43
CA GLN A 109 -17.26 -6.61 2.37
C GLN A 109 -16.85 -6.46 3.85
N GLY A 110 -15.57 -6.23 4.14
CA GLY A 110 -15.08 -6.02 5.50
C GLY A 110 -14.90 -7.30 6.32
N GLN A 111 -14.97 -8.48 5.70
CA GLN A 111 -14.78 -9.75 6.38
C GLN A 111 -13.38 -9.79 7.02
N PRO A 112 -13.22 -10.38 8.22
CA PRO A 112 -11.95 -10.40 8.94
C PRO A 112 -10.94 -11.34 8.26
N THR A 113 -10.31 -10.88 7.19
CA THR A 113 -9.14 -11.52 6.55
C THR A 113 -7.83 -11.12 7.23
N ARG A 114 -7.93 -10.38 8.34
CA ARG A 114 -6.83 -9.69 9.04
C ARG A 114 -5.66 -10.61 9.38
N ARG A 115 -5.91 -11.88 9.71
CA ARG A 115 -4.85 -12.86 10.02
C ARG A 115 -3.95 -13.17 8.83
N LEU A 116 -4.48 -13.16 7.61
CA LEU A 116 -3.71 -13.46 6.40
C LEU A 116 -2.84 -12.29 5.94
N MET A 117 -3.18 -11.06 6.36
CA MET A 117 -2.62 -9.82 5.81
C MET A 117 -1.79 -9.02 6.82
N GLN A 118 -1.80 -9.42 8.10
CA GLN A 118 -1.01 -8.80 9.16
C GLN A 118 0.46 -9.17 9.02
N GLY A 119 1.25 -8.23 8.49
CA GLY A 119 2.67 -8.12 8.85
C GLY A 119 3.69 -8.16 7.72
N ALA A 120 3.33 -8.53 6.48
CA ALA A 120 4.33 -8.75 5.45
C ALA A 120 4.47 -7.64 4.40
N LEU A 121 3.37 -7.00 3.98
CA LEU A 121 3.39 -6.25 2.71
C LEU A 121 3.29 -4.73 2.84
N ALA A 122 3.11 -4.16 4.03
CA ALA A 122 3.05 -2.72 4.22
C ALA A 122 4.26 -2.21 5.01
N THR A 123 4.81 -1.06 4.60
CA THR A 123 5.80 -0.33 5.39
C THR A 123 5.25 -0.01 6.79
N LYS A 124 6.10 -0.14 7.81
CA LYS A 124 5.72 0.25 9.19
C LYS A 124 5.52 1.76 9.32
N ALA A 125 6.31 2.53 8.57
CA ALA A 125 6.22 3.98 8.51
C ALA A 125 5.82 4.38 7.09
N LEU A 126 4.74 5.14 6.96
CA LEU A 126 4.30 5.63 5.66
C LEU A 126 5.38 6.55 5.08
N ALA A 127 5.70 6.33 3.81
CA ALA A 127 6.77 7.03 3.13
C ALA A 127 6.23 7.88 1.97
N TRP A 128 6.86 9.02 1.71
CA TRP A 128 6.42 9.96 0.67
C TRP A 128 7.61 10.58 -0.08
N CYS A 129 7.33 11.05 -1.29
CA CYS A 129 8.27 11.79 -2.12
C CYS A 129 7.89 13.28 -2.11
N PRO A 130 8.83 14.21 -1.83
CA PRO A 130 8.55 15.64 -1.85
C PRO A 130 8.08 16.13 -3.22
N ASP A 131 8.69 15.66 -4.30
CA ASP A 131 8.33 16.07 -5.66
C ASP A 131 6.90 15.62 -6.02
N CYS A 132 6.51 14.38 -5.70
CA CYS A 132 5.11 13.94 -5.86
C CYS A 132 4.15 14.82 -5.06
N SER A 133 4.50 15.14 -3.81
CA SER A 133 3.64 15.93 -2.92
C SER A 133 3.43 17.35 -3.45
N GLU A 134 4.50 17.99 -3.92
CA GLU A 134 4.42 19.32 -4.53
C GLU A 134 3.55 19.31 -5.81
N GLN A 135 3.76 18.31 -6.67
CA GLN A 135 2.93 18.11 -7.87
C GLN A 135 1.46 17.87 -7.53
N ASP A 136 1.17 17.07 -6.50
CA ASP A 136 -0.20 16.79 -6.07
C ASP A 136 -0.90 18.01 -5.48
N VAL A 137 -0.18 18.79 -4.66
CA VAL A 137 -0.71 20.05 -4.11
C VAL A 137 -0.99 21.04 -5.24
N ALA A 138 -0.07 21.17 -6.20
CA ALA A 138 -0.28 22.07 -7.35
C ALA A 138 -1.49 21.64 -8.20
N ALA A 139 -1.71 20.34 -8.41
CA ALA A 139 -2.78 19.85 -9.27
C ALA A 139 -4.14 19.71 -8.57
N ASN A 140 -4.15 19.33 -7.28
CA ASN A 140 -5.38 18.92 -6.56
C ASN A 140 -5.64 19.75 -5.30
N GLY A 141 -4.70 20.59 -4.87
CA GLY A 141 -4.78 21.35 -3.62
C GLY A 141 -4.44 20.55 -2.36
N TRP A 142 -4.01 19.29 -2.49
CA TRP A 142 -3.58 18.44 -1.37
C TRP A 142 -2.67 17.30 -1.85
N ALA A 143 -1.85 16.77 -0.94
CA ALA A 143 -0.96 15.64 -1.21
C ALA A 143 -1.50 14.34 -0.57
N PRO A 144 -1.83 13.30 -1.36
CA PRO A 144 -2.10 11.96 -0.83
C PRO A 144 -0.82 11.14 -0.66
N TRP A 145 -0.86 10.16 0.23
CA TRP A 145 0.07 9.04 0.18
C TRP A 145 -0.10 8.27 -1.12
N ARG A 146 1.00 7.79 -1.70
CA ARG A 146 0.99 6.95 -2.92
C ARG A 146 1.12 5.47 -2.56
N VAL A 147 0.37 4.61 -3.24
CA VAL A 147 0.38 3.15 -3.05
C VAL A 147 1.79 2.58 -3.26
N VAL A 148 2.44 2.95 -4.36
CA VAL A 148 3.78 2.46 -4.71
C VAL A 148 4.83 2.82 -3.64
N HIS A 149 4.70 3.97 -2.98
CA HIS A 149 5.60 4.37 -1.89
C HIS A 149 5.43 3.56 -0.60
N GLN A 150 4.35 2.77 -0.48
CA GLN A 150 4.09 1.95 0.71
C GLN A 150 4.56 0.49 0.54
N VAL A 151 5.20 0.17 -0.59
CA VAL A 151 5.81 -1.13 -0.82
C VAL A 151 7.11 -1.23 0.01
N PRO A 152 7.31 -2.26 0.85
CA PRO A 152 8.39 -2.32 1.84
C PRO A 152 9.81 -2.10 1.31
N PHE A 153 10.10 -2.54 0.09
CA PHE A 153 11.41 -2.46 -0.57
C PHE A 153 11.54 -1.25 -1.53
N VAL A 154 10.53 -0.40 -1.60
CA VAL A 154 10.58 0.87 -2.34
C VAL A 154 11.04 1.97 -1.39
N HIS A 155 12.25 2.46 -1.63
CA HIS A 155 12.98 3.46 -0.84
C HIS A 155 13.24 4.73 -1.65
N HIS A 156 13.09 4.68 -2.97
CA HIS A 156 13.11 5.85 -3.85
C HIS A 156 11.80 5.91 -4.63
N CYS A 157 11.37 7.12 -4.98
CA CYS A 157 10.24 7.36 -5.84
C CYS A 157 10.48 6.73 -7.22
N VAL A 158 9.54 5.91 -7.71
CA VAL A 158 9.65 5.29 -9.03
C VAL A 158 9.56 6.31 -10.18
N TRP A 159 8.99 7.49 -9.92
CA TRP A 159 8.81 8.55 -10.91
C TRP A 159 9.94 9.58 -10.89
N HIS A 160 10.39 9.97 -9.69
CA HIS A 160 11.35 11.07 -9.52
C HIS A 160 12.76 10.60 -9.17
N GLY A 161 12.94 9.34 -8.74
CA GLY A 161 14.20 8.84 -8.21
C GLY A 161 14.56 9.39 -6.83
N THR A 162 13.76 10.28 -6.25
CA THR A 162 14.02 10.91 -4.95
C THR A 162 13.87 9.92 -3.79
N PRO A 163 14.79 9.91 -2.79
CA PRO A 163 14.62 9.10 -1.59
C PRO A 163 13.31 9.41 -0.86
N LEU A 164 12.59 8.35 -0.47
CA LEU A 164 11.31 8.49 0.23
C LEU A 164 11.52 8.87 1.70
N LEU A 165 10.82 9.91 2.16
CA LEU A 165 10.90 10.43 3.51
C LEU A 165 9.84 9.78 4.40
N SER A 166 10.22 9.39 5.62
CA SER A 166 9.27 8.76 6.56
C SER A 166 9.62 8.96 8.03
N ILE A 167 10.83 9.39 8.36
CA ILE A 167 11.31 9.54 9.75
C ILE A 167 11.64 11.00 10.03
N CYS A 168 11.16 11.55 11.14
CA CYS A 168 11.49 12.92 11.54
C CYS A 168 12.97 13.02 11.87
N ARG A 169 13.65 14.02 11.29
CA ARG A 169 15.08 14.27 11.53
C ARG A 169 15.41 14.62 12.98
N ARG A 170 14.45 15.19 13.72
CA ARG A 170 14.65 15.71 15.08
C ARG A 170 14.37 14.68 16.18
N CYS A 171 13.25 13.95 16.11
CA CYS A 171 12.91 12.94 17.13
C CYS A 171 13.02 11.48 16.69
N ALA A 172 13.41 11.19 15.45
CA ALA A 172 13.46 9.83 14.88
C ALA A 172 12.12 9.06 14.89
N CYS A 173 11.04 9.74 15.25
CA CYS A 173 9.65 9.32 15.22
C CYS A 173 9.15 9.24 13.76
N ALA A 174 8.32 8.24 13.43
CA ALA A 174 7.74 8.09 12.10
C ALA A 174 6.73 9.22 11.77
N LEU A 175 6.58 9.57 10.49
CA LEU A 175 5.56 10.53 10.03
C LEU A 175 4.14 9.95 10.09
N ASP A 176 3.94 8.68 9.83
CA ASP A 176 2.67 8.02 10.17
C ASP A 176 2.92 6.52 10.13
N GLN A 177 2.13 5.76 10.89
CA GLN A 177 2.10 4.30 10.85
C GLN A 177 0.74 3.76 10.35
N GLY A 178 -0.15 4.66 9.92
CA GLY A 178 -1.53 4.42 9.51
C GLY A 178 -2.57 4.92 10.52
N GLY A 179 -2.18 5.23 11.75
CA GLY A 179 -3.07 5.69 12.82
C GLY A 179 -2.92 7.15 13.24
N GLY A 180 -1.89 7.86 12.76
CA GLY A 180 -1.63 9.27 13.09
C GLY A 180 -2.55 10.24 12.35
N TRP A 181 -3.20 9.76 11.28
CA TRP A 181 -4.06 10.53 10.40
C TRP A 181 -3.36 11.77 9.80
N ARG A 182 -2.08 11.61 9.47
CA ARG A 182 -1.22 12.61 8.86
C ARG A 182 -1.13 12.38 7.35
N LEU A 183 -1.09 13.48 6.59
CA LEU A 183 -0.80 13.51 5.17
C LEU A 183 0.70 13.78 4.95
N PRO A 184 1.23 13.47 3.75
CA PRO A 184 2.56 13.93 3.34
C PRO A 184 2.76 15.42 3.60
N GLY A 185 3.94 15.78 4.11
CA GLY A 185 4.30 17.17 4.42
C GLY A 185 3.78 17.70 5.77
N ASP A 186 2.90 16.98 6.48
CA ASP A 186 2.50 17.38 7.83
C ASP A 186 3.69 17.42 8.81
N ALA A 187 3.60 18.31 9.79
CA ALA A 187 4.58 18.39 10.86
C ALA A 187 4.61 17.11 11.72
N CYS A 188 5.76 16.88 12.34
CA CYS A 188 5.93 15.84 13.34
C CYS A 188 5.00 16.06 14.54
N GLU A 189 4.18 15.06 14.89
CA GLU A 189 3.25 15.15 16.03
C GLU A 189 3.95 15.29 17.40
N VAL A 190 5.18 14.81 17.53
CA VAL A 190 5.93 14.81 18.80
C VAL A 190 6.70 16.12 18.98
N CYS A 191 7.38 16.62 17.95
CA CYS A 191 8.31 17.74 18.07
C CYS A 191 8.00 18.96 17.17
N GLY A 192 6.93 18.89 16.35
CA GLY A 192 6.51 19.95 15.44
C GLY A 192 7.42 20.19 14.23
N SER A 193 8.52 19.45 14.07
CA SER A 193 9.44 19.63 12.93
C SER A 193 8.80 19.18 11.62
N ALA A 194 9.01 19.93 10.54
CA ALA A 194 8.67 19.56 9.16
C ALA A 194 9.83 18.86 8.43
N GLN A 195 10.96 18.62 9.10
CA GLN A 195 12.13 18.00 8.49
C GLN A 195 12.09 16.48 8.67
N PHE A 196 12.09 15.77 7.54
CA PHE A 196 12.08 14.31 7.48
C PHE A 196 13.26 13.78 6.68
N VAL A 197 13.65 12.55 6.98
CA VAL A 197 14.72 11.80 6.32
C VAL A 197 14.20 10.41 5.91
N PRO A 198 14.86 9.73 4.98
CA PRO A 198 14.56 8.34 4.66
C PRO A 198 14.77 7.41 5.85
N ALA A 199 13.87 6.43 6.03
CA ALA A 199 14.05 5.38 7.03
C ALA A 199 15.27 4.48 6.71
N GLN A 200 15.54 4.27 5.43
CA GLN A 200 16.65 3.47 4.96
C GLN A 200 17.34 4.20 3.81
N ARG A 201 18.67 4.14 3.79
CA ARG A 201 19.48 4.61 2.66
C ARG A 201 19.81 3.38 1.82
N VAL A 202 19.38 3.40 0.57
CA VAL A 202 19.70 2.36 -0.41
C VAL A 202 20.61 2.98 -1.45
N ALA A 203 21.68 2.28 -1.80
CA ALA A 203 22.57 2.72 -2.86
C ALA A 203 21.81 2.73 -4.19
N ASP A 204 22.06 3.76 -4.99
CA ASP A 204 21.43 3.90 -6.30
C ASP A 204 22.16 3.03 -7.34
N VAL A 205 21.91 1.72 -7.27
CA VAL A 205 22.53 0.71 -8.14
C VAL A 205 21.61 0.31 -9.29
N PRO A 206 22.16 -0.11 -10.45
CA PRO A 206 21.35 -0.45 -11.63
C PRO A 206 20.24 -1.48 -11.39
N GLY A 207 20.51 -2.53 -10.61
CA GLY A 207 19.51 -3.56 -10.29
C GLY A 207 18.34 -3.03 -9.47
N TYR A 208 18.58 -2.03 -8.61
CA TYR A 208 17.54 -1.37 -7.84
C TYR A 208 16.64 -0.51 -8.73
N ARG A 209 17.24 0.27 -9.65
CA ARG A 209 16.49 1.05 -10.64
C ARG A 209 15.63 0.17 -11.54
N ARG A 210 16.15 -0.99 -11.98
CA ARG A 210 15.36 -1.96 -12.75
C ARG A 210 14.13 -2.43 -11.99
N LEU A 211 14.25 -2.74 -10.70
CA LEU A 211 13.07 -3.08 -9.90
C LEU A 211 12.04 -1.95 -9.87
N LEU A 212 12.48 -0.72 -9.59
CA LEU A 212 11.56 0.43 -9.53
C LEU A 212 10.79 0.60 -10.85
N GLN A 213 11.48 0.39 -11.97
CA GLN A 213 10.88 0.42 -13.30
C GLN A 213 9.83 -0.70 -13.47
N THR A 214 10.11 -1.93 -13.05
CA THR A 214 9.12 -3.03 -13.09
C THR A 214 7.89 -2.74 -12.24
N ILE A 215 8.06 -2.14 -11.06
CA ILE A 215 6.93 -1.75 -10.20
C ILE A 215 6.08 -0.67 -10.89
N LEU A 216 6.72 0.28 -11.57
CA LEU A 216 6.03 1.31 -12.34
C LEU A 216 5.19 0.71 -13.48
N GLU A 217 5.76 -0.24 -14.22
CA GLU A 217 5.08 -0.95 -15.31
C GLU A 217 3.87 -1.76 -14.79
N LEU A 218 4.05 -2.50 -13.69
CA LEU A 218 2.96 -3.20 -13.00
C LEU A 218 1.83 -2.25 -12.60
N ASN A 219 2.19 -1.08 -12.08
CA ASN A 219 1.21 -0.07 -11.70
C ASN A 219 0.46 0.52 -12.91
N ALA A 220 1.13 0.70 -14.04
CA ALA A 220 0.52 1.18 -15.29
C ALA A 220 -0.49 0.17 -15.86
N VAL A 221 -0.11 -1.11 -15.94
CA VAL A 221 -0.99 -2.20 -16.41
C VAL A 221 -2.27 -2.28 -15.57
N ASN A 222 -2.16 -2.12 -14.25
CA ASN A 222 -3.30 -2.12 -13.35
C ASN A 222 -4.25 -0.92 -13.56
N ALA A 223 -3.72 0.24 -13.97
CA ALA A 223 -4.49 1.44 -14.25
C ALA A 223 -5.33 1.30 -15.55
N GLU A 224 -4.76 0.68 -16.58
CA GLU A 224 -5.42 0.50 -17.89
C GLU A 224 -6.59 -0.48 -17.81
N HIS A 225 -6.42 -1.65 -17.18
CA HIS A 225 -7.49 -2.64 -17.01
C HIS A 225 -8.72 -2.08 -16.28
N SER A 226 -8.48 -1.13 -15.37
CA SER A 226 -9.56 -0.47 -14.64
C SER A 226 -10.43 0.46 -15.51
N SER A 227 -9.92 0.91 -16.66
CA SER A 227 -10.63 1.84 -17.54
C SER A 227 -11.55 1.14 -18.55
N THR A 228 -11.14 -0.03 -19.05
CA THR A 228 -11.83 -0.74 -20.14
C THR A 228 -13.06 -1.53 -19.70
N ASP A 229 -13.14 -1.96 -18.44
CA ASP A 229 -14.28 -2.75 -17.93
C ASP A 229 -15.57 -1.94 -17.73
N ARG A 230 -15.52 -0.59 -17.82
CA ARG A 230 -16.70 0.26 -17.61
C ARG A 230 -17.72 0.19 -18.73
N ASP A 231 -17.28 -0.08 -19.96
CA ASP A 231 -18.14 -0.01 -21.15
C ASP A 231 -18.64 -1.38 -21.63
N ASN A 232 -18.19 -2.47 -20.99
CA ASN A 232 -18.58 -3.83 -21.35
C ASN A 232 -18.84 -4.66 -20.09
N PRO A 233 -20.11 -4.84 -19.63
CA PRO A 233 -20.42 -5.78 -18.57
C PRO A 233 -20.10 -7.21 -19.05
N ILE A 234 -18.90 -7.70 -18.71
CA ILE A 234 -18.37 -8.98 -19.16
C ILE A 234 -19.24 -10.13 -18.63
N LYS A 235 -19.84 -10.88 -19.55
CA LYS A 235 -20.31 -12.25 -19.32
C LYS A 235 -19.10 -13.19 -19.17
N GLY A 236 -18.57 -13.29 -17.95
CA GLY A 236 -17.93 -14.49 -17.37
C GLY A 236 -16.92 -15.32 -18.19
N LYS A 237 -15.93 -14.72 -18.88
CA LYS A 237 -14.73 -15.46 -19.32
C LYS A 237 -13.46 -14.71 -18.94
N SER A 238 -12.83 -15.11 -17.83
CA SER A 238 -11.51 -14.60 -17.42
C SER A 238 -10.43 -15.15 -18.36
N GLY A 239 -10.09 -14.39 -19.40
CA GLY A 239 -8.89 -14.64 -20.19
C GLY A 239 -7.65 -14.22 -19.39
N ASN A 240 -6.71 -15.15 -19.16
CA ASN A 240 -5.39 -14.82 -18.65
C ASN A 240 -4.67 -13.92 -19.67
N THR A 241 -4.36 -12.66 -19.32
CA THR A 241 -3.55 -11.77 -20.17
C THR A 241 -2.05 -12.14 -20.06
N PRO A 242 -1.35 -12.38 -21.18
CA PRO A 242 0.08 -12.76 -21.20
C PRO A 242 1.00 -11.79 -20.43
N ALA A 243 0.74 -10.48 -20.51
CA ALA A 243 1.57 -9.43 -19.90
C ALA A 243 1.72 -9.54 -18.37
N LEU A 244 0.72 -10.08 -17.67
CA LEU A 244 0.78 -10.26 -16.22
C LEU A 244 1.68 -11.43 -15.82
N ARG A 245 1.73 -12.52 -16.61
CA ARG A 245 2.65 -13.64 -16.37
C ARG A 245 4.10 -13.20 -16.50
N ASP A 246 4.39 -12.39 -17.51
CA ASP A 246 5.73 -11.87 -17.76
C ASP A 246 6.19 -10.92 -16.65
N SER A 247 5.28 -10.14 -16.06
CA SER A 247 5.63 -9.23 -14.96
C SER A 247 5.96 -9.96 -13.66
N VAL A 248 5.27 -11.08 -13.37
CA VAL A 248 5.61 -11.92 -12.22
C VAL A 248 7.00 -12.51 -12.42
N SER A 249 7.27 -13.18 -13.54
CA SER A 249 8.57 -13.79 -13.85
C SER A 249 9.73 -12.78 -13.81
N VAL A 250 9.49 -11.53 -14.23
CA VAL A 250 10.48 -10.43 -14.11
C VAL A 250 10.77 -10.08 -12.65
N LEU A 251 9.76 -9.97 -11.77
CA LEU A 251 10.00 -9.79 -10.34
C LEU A 251 10.76 -10.97 -9.74
N GLN A 252 10.52 -12.20 -10.22
CA GLN A 252 11.26 -13.39 -9.82
C GLN A 252 12.73 -13.32 -10.23
N GLN A 253 13.00 -13.00 -11.49
CA GLN A 253 14.34 -12.89 -12.03
C GLN A 253 15.15 -11.76 -11.38
N LEU A 254 14.52 -10.62 -11.09
CA LEU A 254 15.19 -9.47 -10.48
C LEU A 254 15.63 -9.72 -9.03
N ALA A 255 14.90 -10.52 -8.26
CA ALA A 255 15.34 -10.85 -6.90
C ALA A 255 16.55 -11.78 -6.87
N VAL A 256 16.73 -12.61 -7.90
CA VAL A 256 17.95 -13.42 -8.08
C VAL A 256 19.14 -12.51 -8.39
N GLU A 257 18.96 -11.49 -9.24
CA GLU A 257 20.00 -10.49 -9.53
C GLU A 257 20.31 -9.55 -8.35
N TRP A 258 19.38 -9.42 -7.39
CA TRP A 258 19.55 -8.62 -6.18
C TRP A 258 20.48 -9.25 -5.14
N CYS A 259 20.90 -10.51 -5.33
CA CYS A 259 22.06 -11.08 -4.66
C CYS A 259 23.34 -10.42 -5.22
N VAL A 260 23.53 -9.14 -4.89
CA VAL A 260 24.76 -8.42 -5.17
C VAL A 260 25.85 -9.04 -4.30
N GLU A 261 26.87 -9.62 -4.93
CA GLU A 261 28.12 -9.96 -4.26
C GLU A 261 28.68 -8.69 -3.63
N ASP A 262 28.76 -8.67 -2.30
CA ASP A 262 29.50 -7.68 -1.56
C ASP A 262 31.00 -7.94 -1.84
N PRO A 263 31.72 -7.03 -2.51
CA PRO A 263 33.10 -7.27 -2.92
C PRO A 263 34.07 -7.44 -1.73
N GLU A 264 33.64 -7.12 -0.50
CA GLU A 264 34.42 -7.32 0.72
C GLU A 264 33.94 -8.51 1.57
N SER A 265 32.84 -9.18 1.18
CA SER A 265 32.28 -10.33 1.90
C SER A 265 32.32 -11.59 1.03
N SER A 266 33.01 -12.62 1.50
CA SER A 266 33.02 -13.96 0.87
C SER A 266 31.68 -14.71 0.96
N ILE A 267 30.63 -14.05 1.45
CA ILE A 267 29.28 -14.59 1.58
C ILE A 267 28.31 -13.63 0.89
N PRO A 268 27.53 -14.08 -0.12
CA PRO A 268 26.45 -13.30 -0.69
C PRO A 268 25.48 -12.92 0.44
N ARG A 269 25.43 -11.63 0.80
CA ARG A 269 24.43 -11.11 1.72
C ARG A 269 23.29 -10.56 0.88
N LEU A 270 22.08 -11.08 1.09
CA LEU A 270 20.85 -10.39 0.71
C LEU A 270 20.86 -9.03 1.42
N LEU A 271 21.28 -7.99 0.69
CA LEU A 271 21.38 -6.64 1.20
C LEU A 271 19.98 -6.13 1.56
N GLY A 272 19.62 -6.26 2.83
CA GLY A 272 18.78 -5.28 3.50
C GLY A 272 17.34 -5.63 3.82
N VAL A 273 16.94 -6.90 3.99
CA VAL A 273 15.55 -7.20 4.42
C VAL A 273 15.43 -7.62 5.90
N ILE A 274 16.44 -8.20 6.55
CA ILE A 274 16.32 -8.56 7.98
C ILE A 274 17.66 -8.45 8.71
N ASP A 275 18.04 -7.25 9.16
CA ASP A 275 19.00 -7.15 10.26
C ASP A 275 18.24 -7.21 11.59
N ARG A 276 17.92 -8.45 12.00
CA ARG A 276 17.51 -8.76 13.38
C ARG A 276 18.59 -9.64 13.99
N PRO A 277 19.31 -9.19 15.03
CA PRO A 277 20.12 -10.10 15.82
C PRO A 277 19.17 -11.10 16.51
N GLY A 278 19.14 -12.35 16.03
CA GLY A 278 18.33 -13.43 16.60
C GLY A 278 17.59 -14.34 15.63
N PHE A 279 17.65 -14.12 14.31
CA PHE A 279 17.08 -15.05 13.33
C PHE A 279 18.19 -15.75 12.53
N ILE A 280 18.83 -16.74 13.16
CA ILE A 280 19.54 -17.80 12.44
C ILE A 280 18.55 -18.97 12.35
N CYS A 281 17.94 -19.17 11.20
CA CYS A 281 17.07 -20.32 10.95
C CYS A 281 17.93 -21.55 10.62
N THR A 282 18.34 -22.28 11.64
CA THR A 282 18.70 -23.71 11.51
C THR A 282 17.51 -24.53 11.98
N GLY A 283 16.67 -25.00 11.05
CA GLY A 283 15.65 -26.00 11.36
C GLY A 283 14.29 -25.73 10.73
N ALA A 284 13.85 -26.68 9.90
CA ALA A 284 12.52 -26.74 9.32
C ALA A 284 11.49 -27.18 10.39
N SER A 285 10.82 -26.22 11.02
CA SER A 285 9.46 -26.38 11.59
C SER A 285 9.06 -25.09 12.30
N ASN A 286 7.85 -24.60 12.01
CA ASN A 286 7.22 -23.38 12.56
C ASN A 286 7.47 -22.08 11.77
N PHE A 287 7.04 -22.07 10.51
CA PHE A 287 6.79 -20.82 9.79
C PHE A 287 5.44 -20.21 10.23
N SER A 288 5.42 -18.90 10.49
CA SER A 288 4.18 -18.14 10.45
C SER A 288 3.84 -17.85 8.97
N GLU A 289 2.57 -17.96 8.58
CA GLU A 289 2.12 -17.80 7.18
C GLU A 289 2.51 -16.45 6.56
N ALA A 290 2.67 -15.39 7.37
CA ALA A 290 3.15 -14.08 6.91
C ALA A 290 4.65 -14.10 6.53
N SER A 291 5.47 -14.85 7.26
CA SER A 291 6.87 -15.11 6.89
C SER A 291 6.94 -15.96 5.64
N ALA A 292 6.03 -16.92 5.47
CA ALA A 292 5.93 -17.72 4.26
C ALA A 292 5.50 -16.90 3.03
N LEU A 293 4.90 -15.71 3.18
CA LEU A 293 4.48 -14.86 2.05
C LEU A 293 5.60 -13.95 1.54
N ALA A 294 6.40 -13.37 2.45
CA ALA A 294 7.66 -12.74 2.11
C ALA A 294 8.67 -13.78 1.58
N VAL A 295 8.69 -14.97 2.20
CA VAL A 295 9.51 -16.09 1.75
C VAL A 295 8.98 -16.67 0.45
N CYS A 296 7.68 -16.80 0.16
CA CYS A 296 7.17 -17.25 -1.16
C CYS A 296 7.39 -16.19 -2.24
N LEU A 297 7.25 -14.91 -1.93
CA LEU A 297 7.76 -13.83 -2.78
C LEU A 297 9.29 -13.88 -2.94
N MET A 298 10.03 -14.72 -2.20
CA MET A 298 11.46 -14.98 -2.39
C MET A 298 11.79 -16.43 -2.83
N HIS A 299 10.89 -17.41 -2.66
CA HIS A 299 11.06 -18.85 -2.92
C HIS A 299 10.33 -19.28 -4.20
N SER A 300 9.35 -18.50 -4.66
CA SER A 300 8.91 -18.56 -6.06
C SER A 300 9.94 -17.91 -6.99
N LEU A 301 11.02 -17.34 -6.43
CA LEU A 301 12.16 -16.73 -7.13
C LEU A 301 13.43 -17.59 -7.01
N GLY A 302 13.27 -18.88 -6.70
CA GLY A 302 14.31 -19.90 -6.69
C GLY A 302 13.91 -21.12 -7.49
#